data_AF-A0A4D7AQ88-F1
#
_entry.id   AF-A0A4D7AQ88-F1
#
_cell.length_a   1.000
_cell.length_b   1.000
_cell.length_c   1.000
_cell.angle_alpha   90.00
_cell.angle_beta   90.00
_cell.angle_gamma   90.00
#
_symmetry.space_group_name_H-M   'P 1'
#
loop_
_entity.id
_entity.type
_entity.pdbx_description
1 polymer ?
#
loop_
_entity_poly.entity_id
_entity_poly.type
_entity_poly.pdbx_seq_one_letter_code
_entity_poly.pdbx_strand_id
1 'polypeptide(L)'
;MDIVEKTDQKYREILARFKVFLQQEYNIYSSDEDMGDKILAFIERYGIKTKVDRRVLREVKDDYLFAAFLVHCEETGQADILDYLNDYTIGLALSEVFAYCESPQSYTAKDACVYLDTGLLFKLFGIDSSDRADSYELFVRNIQKLGMHVKVYDHTVSEMIGIIEGSKSWINNPNYDATLSSEATYFFVRNQWSIDEIDEFSCNVRTRLKEDFNIVIDNMPYPKVEDIQTPTEAIIKEMIVSEYKESNPDVQIDDKDYSINQDAKSIFFTQHKNNTVVPYHLNEVKNIFITGNRSLARVGYKISLEFAGSKDFFIPTVMTDIKWGTLVWFNSPSTLSSINRPRLVSAAYAAFRPSNDVTKKLNDALIKLEKKGDITPEQCYFLKVSPVAQRILGKLTANASDKIIDSTPLEILKEIRQSAYTEGSISRQEEIDNLTRKNETAEFELAKAKQQRIIFECQRNVEVLEKDRTDVKKEIEDVSEFLSEQDQVKDAIDKSVNKQILGLKIIITIASLIAIGLAVYIGTNYSEVLGIITAVISIFIIILTIWNKDEIKILSLISKARKALFNRQANLRRYSAEKVEYAVRQKESAEEKLALIEEKLRAARRELHQESAKLDRFSADISILQS
;
A
#
# COMPACT_ATOMS: atom_id res chain seq x y z
N MET A 1 -12.64 -38.61 2.00
CA MET A 1 -12.04 -38.25 0.70
C MET A 1 -10.55 -38.36 0.88
N ASP A 2 -9.99 -39.40 0.27
CA ASP A 2 -8.60 -39.81 0.44
C ASP A 2 -7.65 -38.67 0.01
N ILE A 3 -6.47 -38.56 0.63
CA ILE A 3 -5.49 -37.51 0.28
C ILE A 3 -5.12 -37.62 -1.21
N VAL A 4 -5.03 -38.86 -1.71
CA VAL A 4 -4.78 -39.16 -3.13
C VAL A 4 -5.89 -38.62 -4.02
N GLU A 5 -7.15 -38.85 -3.65
CA GLU A 5 -8.33 -38.44 -4.42
C GLU A 5 -8.45 -36.91 -4.54
N LYS A 6 -8.07 -36.18 -3.49
CA LYS A 6 -7.99 -34.70 -3.52
C LYS A 6 -6.87 -34.19 -4.42
N THR A 7 -5.70 -34.84 -4.40
CA THR A 7 -4.55 -34.46 -5.22
C THR A 7 -4.80 -34.75 -6.70
N ASP A 8 -5.47 -35.85 -7.02
CA ASP A 8 -5.87 -36.20 -8.38
C ASP A 8 -6.91 -35.22 -8.94
N GLN A 9 -7.86 -34.78 -8.11
CA GLN A 9 -8.82 -33.75 -8.51
C GLN A 9 -8.12 -32.44 -8.86
N LYS A 10 -7.19 -31.97 -8.01
CA LYS A 10 -6.41 -30.76 -8.30
C LYS A 10 -5.60 -30.88 -9.59
N TYR A 11 -4.99 -32.04 -9.85
CA TYR A 11 -4.24 -32.26 -11.09
C TYR A 11 -5.13 -32.10 -12.34
N ARG A 12 -6.34 -32.67 -12.30
CA ARG A 12 -7.32 -32.52 -13.41
C ARG A 12 -7.76 -31.08 -13.62
N GLU A 13 -7.92 -30.31 -12.54
CA GLU A 13 -8.23 -28.88 -12.63
C GLU A 13 -7.10 -28.09 -13.32
N ILE A 14 -5.84 -28.40 -13.00
CA ILE A 14 -4.68 -27.77 -13.66
C ILE A 14 -4.65 -28.12 -15.16
N LEU A 15 -4.88 -29.38 -15.53
CA LEU A 15 -4.97 -29.79 -16.94
C LEU A 15 -6.07 -29.03 -17.68
N ALA A 16 -7.25 -28.89 -17.08
CA ALA A 16 -8.36 -28.16 -17.69
C ALA A 16 -8.04 -26.68 -17.92
N ARG A 17 -7.44 -26.00 -16.93
CA ARG A 17 -7.01 -24.60 -17.07
C ARG A 17 -5.92 -24.43 -18.12
N PHE A 18 -4.95 -25.34 -18.18
CA PHE A 18 -3.88 -25.30 -19.18
C PHE A 18 -4.45 -25.43 -20.60
N LYS A 19 -5.41 -26.32 -20.84
CA LYS A 19 -6.10 -26.43 -22.13
C LYS A 19 -6.83 -25.15 -22.53
N VAL A 20 -7.57 -24.55 -21.60
CA VAL A 20 -8.31 -23.30 -21.86
C VAL A 20 -7.34 -22.19 -22.27
N PHE A 21 -6.20 -22.08 -21.57
CA PHE A 21 -5.14 -21.12 -21.91
C PHE A 21 -4.58 -21.34 -23.32
N LEU A 22 -4.23 -22.58 -23.68
CA LEU A 22 -3.71 -22.89 -25.02
C LEU A 22 -4.71 -22.61 -26.13
N GLN A 23 -6.01 -22.83 -25.87
CA GLN A 23 -7.06 -22.52 -26.83
C GLN A 23 -7.23 -21.01 -27.03
N GLN A 24 -7.19 -20.24 -25.94
CA GLN A 24 -7.41 -18.78 -25.99
C GLN A 24 -6.22 -18.02 -26.57
N GLU A 25 -5.00 -18.33 -26.14
CA GLU A 25 -3.80 -17.57 -26.53
C GLU A 25 -3.14 -18.09 -27.81
N TYR A 26 -3.21 -19.39 -28.07
CA TYR A 26 -2.48 -20.02 -29.18
C TYR A 26 -3.38 -20.74 -30.19
N ASN A 27 -4.68 -20.85 -29.93
CA ASN A 27 -5.64 -21.63 -30.72
C ASN A 27 -5.20 -23.10 -30.93
N ILE A 28 -4.60 -23.71 -29.90
CA ILE A 28 -4.13 -25.09 -29.90
C ILE A 28 -5.11 -25.97 -29.11
N TYR A 29 -5.47 -27.13 -29.68
CA TYR A 29 -6.32 -28.14 -29.04
C TYR A 29 -5.47 -29.38 -28.72
N SER A 30 -5.40 -29.74 -27.44
CA SER A 30 -4.60 -30.88 -26.95
C SER A 30 -5.39 -31.84 -26.04
N SER A 31 -4.99 -33.10 -26.01
CA SER A 31 -5.53 -34.13 -25.12
C SER A 31 -5.03 -33.96 -23.68
N ASP A 32 -5.70 -34.59 -22.70
CA ASP A 32 -5.19 -34.61 -21.31
C ASP A 32 -3.82 -35.28 -21.19
N GLU A 33 -3.55 -36.29 -22.03
CA GLU A 33 -2.28 -37.02 -22.07
C GLU A 33 -1.14 -36.10 -22.54
N ASP A 34 -1.30 -35.39 -23.66
CA ASP A 34 -0.29 -34.43 -24.16
C ASP A 34 -0.05 -33.28 -23.15
N MET A 35 -1.09 -32.82 -22.47
CA MET A 35 -0.94 -31.81 -21.40
C MET A 35 -0.19 -32.36 -20.20
N GLY A 36 -0.51 -33.59 -19.78
CA GLY A 36 0.18 -34.28 -18.71
C GLY A 36 1.66 -34.50 -19.02
N ASP A 37 1.97 -34.91 -20.24
CA ASP A 37 3.35 -35.11 -20.69
C ASP A 37 4.15 -33.81 -20.70
N LYS A 38 3.55 -32.68 -21.09
CA LYS A 38 4.22 -31.36 -21.03
C LYS A 38 4.51 -30.93 -19.60
N ILE A 39 3.56 -31.11 -18.68
CA ILE A 39 3.77 -30.83 -17.25
C ILE A 39 4.90 -31.71 -16.69
N LEU A 40 4.83 -33.02 -16.98
CA LEU A 40 5.82 -33.99 -16.52
C LEU A 40 7.19 -33.69 -17.12
N ALA A 41 7.30 -33.42 -18.42
CA ALA A 41 8.55 -33.06 -19.08
C ALA A 41 9.21 -31.83 -18.43
N PHE A 42 8.43 -30.80 -18.12
CA PHE A 42 8.94 -29.61 -17.44
C PHE A 42 9.47 -29.93 -16.04
N ILE A 43 8.73 -30.71 -15.25
CA ILE A 43 9.15 -31.12 -13.90
C ILE A 43 10.39 -32.02 -13.98
N GLU A 44 10.45 -32.92 -14.95
CA GLU A 44 11.62 -33.77 -15.21
C GLU A 44 12.86 -32.94 -15.61
N ARG A 45 12.68 -31.85 -16.35
CA ARG A 45 13.77 -30.94 -16.79
C ARG A 45 14.22 -29.96 -15.71
N TYR A 46 13.30 -29.35 -14.98
CA TYR A 46 13.60 -28.23 -14.08
C TYR A 46 13.37 -28.53 -12.59
N GLY A 47 12.57 -29.54 -12.30
CA GLY A 47 12.26 -29.99 -10.94
C GLY A 47 13.44 -30.66 -10.24
N ILE A 48 13.19 -30.98 -8.97
CA ILE A 48 14.16 -31.56 -8.04
C ILE A 48 14.10 -33.09 -8.16
N LYS A 49 14.53 -33.61 -9.31
CA LYS A 49 14.57 -35.07 -9.57
C LYS A 49 15.89 -35.52 -10.19
N THR A 50 16.37 -36.68 -9.76
CA THR A 50 17.61 -37.34 -10.18
C THR A 50 17.43 -38.32 -11.33
N LYS A 51 16.35 -39.12 -11.33
CA LYS A 51 16.06 -40.12 -12.36
C LYS A 51 15.01 -39.58 -13.33
N VAL A 52 15.47 -39.24 -14.52
CA VAL A 52 14.61 -38.67 -15.54
C VAL A 52 13.99 -39.75 -16.42
N ASP A 53 12.67 -39.66 -16.65
CA ASP A 53 12.04 -40.47 -17.70
C ASP A 53 12.44 -39.95 -19.08
N ARG A 54 13.40 -40.63 -19.70
CA ARG A 54 13.91 -40.28 -21.04
C ARG A 54 12.86 -40.46 -22.14
N ARG A 55 11.75 -41.17 -21.91
CA ARG A 55 10.69 -41.34 -22.93
C ARG A 55 9.95 -40.02 -23.11
N VAL A 56 9.44 -39.47 -22.01
CA VAL A 56 8.70 -38.21 -21.97
C VAL A 56 9.56 -37.06 -22.49
N LEU A 57 10.85 -37.01 -22.13
CA LEU A 57 11.78 -35.99 -22.63
C LEU A 57 12.10 -36.08 -24.13
N ARG A 58 11.94 -37.26 -24.75
CA ARG A 58 12.13 -37.42 -26.20
C ARG A 58 10.89 -37.00 -26.98
N GLU A 59 9.71 -37.21 -26.40
CA GLU A 59 8.41 -36.87 -26.98
C GLU A 59 8.15 -35.37 -26.89
N VAL A 60 8.31 -34.79 -25.71
CA VAL A 60 8.20 -33.34 -25.49
C VAL A 60 9.58 -32.72 -25.69
N LYS A 61 9.78 -32.06 -26.84
CA LYS A 61 11.06 -31.42 -27.18
C LYS A 61 11.21 -30.02 -26.60
N ASP A 62 10.13 -29.26 -26.49
CA ASP A 62 10.13 -27.87 -26.01
C ASP A 62 9.12 -27.67 -24.88
N ASP A 63 9.50 -26.83 -23.93
CA ASP A 63 8.76 -26.51 -22.71
C ASP A 63 7.98 -25.19 -22.81
N TYR A 64 8.19 -24.43 -23.90
CA TYR A 64 7.67 -23.08 -24.07
C TYR A 64 6.18 -22.93 -23.73
N LEU A 65 5.32 -23.84 -24.21
CA LEU A 65 3.87 -23.73 -24.02
C LEU A 65 3.46 -23.85 -22.54
N PHE A 66 4.09 -24.77 -21.80
CA PHE A 66 3.82 -24.91 -20.38
C PHE A 66 4.48 -23.79 -19.58
N ALA A 67 5.67 -23.37 -19.97
CA ALA A 67 6.33 -22.19 -19.40
C ALA A 67 5.49 -20.92 -19.56
N ALA A 68 4.90 -20.70 -20.74
CA ALA A 68 3.99 -19.59 -21.02
C ALA A 68 2.74 -19.63 -20.12
N PHE A 69 2.21 -20.83 -19.87
CA PHE A 69 1.11 -21.01 -18.93
C PHE A 69 1.51 -20.66 -17.49
N LEU A 70 2.69 -21.10 -17.03
CA LEU A 70 3.18 -20.76 -15.69
C LEU A 70 3.40 -19.26 -15.51
N VAL A 71 3.98 -18.59 -16.51
CA VAL A 71 4.15 -17.12 -16.52
C VAL A 71 2.78 -16.43 -16.46
N HIS A 72 1.81 -16.88 -17.26
CA HIS A 72 0.45 -16.35 -17.21
C HIS A 72 -0.22 -16.54 -15.84
N CYS A 73 -0.05 -17.70 -15.22
CA CYS A 73 -0.58 -17.96 -13.87
C CYS A 73 0.06 -17.03 -12.82
N GLU A 74 1.35 -16.72 -12.95
CA GLU A 74 2.02 -15.77 -12.07
C GLU A 74 1.50 -14.34 -12.29
N GLU A 75 1.44 -13.87 -13.53
CA GLU A 75 0.97 -12.53 -13.90
C GLU A 75 -0.50 -12.30 -13.49
N THR A 76 -1.33 -13.35 -13.53
CA THR A 76 -2.76 -13.29 -13.14
C THR A 76 -3.02 -13.62 -11.66
N GLY A 77 -1.98 -13.93 -10.88
CA GLY A 77 -2.09 -14.21 -9.45
C GLY A 77 -2.72 -15.58 -9.08
N GLN A 78 -2.70 -16.56 -9.99
CA GLN A 78 -3.16 -17.93 -9.75
C GLN A 78 -2.14 -18.75 -8.94
N ALA A 79 -1.98 -18.40 -7.67
CA ALA A 79 -0.99 -19.01 -6.77
C ALA A 79 -1.21 -20.52 -6.52
N ASP A 80 -2.45 -21.00 -6.62
CA ASP A 80 -2.84 -22.38 -6.34
C ASP A 80 -2.13 -23.40 -7.24
N ILE A 81 -1.91 -23.06 -8.51
CA ILE A 81 -1.22 -23.92 -9.49
C ILE A 81 0.27 -24.01 -9.17
N LEU A 82 0.89 -22.86 -8.88
CA LEU A 82 2.31 -22.79 -8.53
C LEU A 82 2.60 -23.53 -7.23
N ASP A 83 1.70 -23.43 -6.25
CA ASP A 83 1.81 -24.14 -4.98
C ASP A 83 1.67 -25.67 -5.17
N TYR A 84 0.74 -26.12 -6.00
CA TYR A 84 0.62 -27.54 -6.32
C TYR A 84 1.90 -28.10 -6.98
N LEU A 85 2.46 -27.40 -7.97
CA LEU A 85 3.68 -27.83 -8.65
C LEU A 85 4.89 -27.83 -7.71
N ASN A 86 4.94 -26.85 -6.81
CA ASN A 86 5.95 -26.79 -5.76
C ASN A 86 5.86 -28.02 -4.86
N ASP A 87 4.68 -28.34 -4.34
CA ASP A 87 4.43 -29.50 -3.47
C ASP A 87 4.74 -30.82 -4.18
N TYR A 88 4.33 -30.95 -5.45
CA TYR A 88 4.62 -32.14 -6.25
C TYR A 88 6.13 -32.35 -6.45
N THR A 89 6.85 -31.27 -6.78
CA THR A 89 8.31 -31.31 -6.97
C THR A 89 9.04 -31.62 -5.66
N ILE A 90 8.57 -31.09 -4.53
CA ILE A 90 9.10 -31.39 -3.19
C ILE A 90 8.86 -32.86 -2.83
N GLY A 91 7.67 -33.39 -3.11
CA GLY A 91 7.35 -34.80 -2.89
C GLY A 91 8.29 -35.73 -3.65
N LEU A 92 8.57 -35.41 -4.92
CA LEU A 92 9.56 -36.13 -5.74
C LEU A 92 10.97 -36.02 -5.14
N ALA A 93 11.41 -34.83 -4.76
CA ALA A 93 12.72 -34.59 -4.14
C ALA A 93 12.94 -35.42 -2.88
N LEU A 94 11.96 -35.40 -1.98
CA LEU A 94 12.03 -36.12 -0.71
C LEU A 94 12.06 -37.63 -0.93
N SER A 95 11.31 -38.15 -1.91
CA SER A 95 11.32 -39.57 -2.27
C SER A 95 12.72 -40.07 -2.65
N GLU A 96 13.54 -39.21 -3.26
CA GLU A 96 14.92 -39.54 -3.62
C GLU A 96 15.88 -39.41 -2.44
N VAL A 97 15.68 -38.45 -1.54
CA VAL A 97 16.50 -38.33 -0.32
C VAL A 97 16.32 -39.53 0.61
N PHE A 98 15.11 -40.09 0.69
CA PHE A 98 14.88 -41.33 1.43
C PHE A 98 15.74 -42.50 0.93
N ALA A 99 16.22 -42.47 -0.32
CA ALA A 99 17.15 -43.47 -0.83
C ALA A 99 18.59 -43.30 -0.31
N TYR A 100 18.96 -42.11 0.20
CA TYR A 100 20.30 -41.80 0.71
C TYR A 100 20.40 -41.77 2.25
N CYS A 101 19.26 -41.69 2.95
CA CYS A 101 19.20 -41.54 4.40
C CYS A 101 18.46 -42.72 5.05
N GLU A 102 19.19 -43.67 5.65
CA GLU A 102 18.58 -44.79 6.41
C GLU A 102 17.93 -44.34 7.73
N SER A 103 18.31 -43.17 8.29
CA SER A 103 17.63 -42.56 9.43
C SER A 103 17.86 -41.04 9.51
N PRO A 104 16.92 -40.25 10.08
CA PRO A 104 17.10 -38.82 10.37
C PRO A 104 18.03 -38.63 11.58
N GLN A 105 19.27 -39.09 11.49
CA GLN A 105 20.31 -38.73 12.46
C GLN A 105 20.84 -37.34 12.13
N SER A 106 21.10 -36.53 13.15
CA SER A 106 21.61 -35.17 12.98
C SER A 106 22.89 -35.20 12.14
N TYR A 107 22.92 -34.42 11.06
CA TYR A 107 24.10 -34.24 10.23
C TYR A 107 25.31 -33.80 11.06
N THR A 108 26.45 -34.49 10.90
CA THR A 108 27.70 -34.23 11.62
C THR A 108 28.93 -34.14 10.72
N ALA A 109 28.81 -34.19 9.37
CA ALA A 109 29.92 -33.90 8.45
C ALA A 109 30.31 -32.41 8.48
N LYS A 110 30.77 -31.98 9.65
CA LYS A 110 31.55 -30.78 9.88
C LYS A 110 32.89 -31.00 9.18
N ASP A 111 33.39 -29.97 8.51
CA ASP A 111 34.68 -29.93 7.80
C ASP A 111 34.73 -30.56 6.39
N ALA A 112 33.61 -31.00 5.82
CA ALA A 112 33.56 -31.41 4.41
C ALA A 112 33.89 -30.22 3.47
N CYS A 113 34.64 -30.47 2.40
CA CYS A 113 34.98 -29.47 1.38
C CYS A 113 34.02 -29.59 0.18
N VAL A 114 33.22 -28.55 -0.06
CA VAL A 114 32.26 -28.48 -1.16
C VAL A 114 32.81 -27.56 -2.24
N TYR A 115 33.18 -28.12 -3.40
CA TYR A 115 33.73 -27.38 -4.53
C TYR A 115 32.62 -26.98 -5.50
N LEU A 116 32.53 -25.69 -5.84
CA LEU A 116 31.51 -25.18 -6.75
C LEU A 116 32.04 -25.04 -8.18
N ASP A 117 31.19 -25.40 -9.14
CA ASP A 117 31.39 -25.23 -10.58
C ASP A 117 31.14 -23.77 -11.05
N THR A 118 31.75 -23.37 -12.18
CA THR A 118 31.65 -22.04 -12.81
C THR A 118 30.20 -21.60 -12.98
N GLY A 119 29.32 -22.49 -13.44
CA GLY A 119 27.90 -22.19 -13.64
C GLY A 119 27.14 -21.86 -12.35
N LEU A 120 27.62 -22.30 -11.18
CA LEU A 120 27.01 -21.95 -9.89
C LEU A 120 27.53 -20.62 -9.37
N LEU A 121 28.79 -20.29 -9.65
CA LEU A 121 29.36 -18.98 -9.30
C LEU A 121 28.61 -17.86 -10.03
N PHE A 122 28.32 -18.04 -11.32
CA PHE A 122 27.50 -17.07 -12.08
C PHE A 122 26.15 -16.80 -11.40
N LYS A 123 25.44 -17.85 -10.99
CA LYS A 123 24.16 -17.73 -10.30
C LYS A 123 24.30 -17.07 -8.92
N LEU A 124 25.37 -17.38 -8.18
CA LEU A 124 25.66 -16.77 -6.88
C LEU A 124 25.90 -15.26 -7.00
N PHE A 125 26.57 -14.82 -8.07
CA PHE A 125 26.79 -13.40 -8.36
C PHE A 125 25.58 -12.69 -8.97
N GLY A 126 24.46 -13.39 -9.18
CA GLY A 126 23.29 -12.84 -9.88
C GLY A 126 23.50 -12.63 -11.38
N ILE A 127 24.61 -13.12 -11.95
CA ILE A 127 24.87 -13.13 -13.39
C ILE A 127 24.17 -14.37 -13.96
N ASP A 128 22.86 -14.30 -13.97
CA ASP A 128 22.00 -15.33 -14.49
C ASP A 128 20.75 -14.66 -15.02
N SER A 129 20.19 -15.27 -16.04
CA SER A 129 19.09 -14.71 -16.78
C SER A 129 17.74 -14.80 -16.03
N SER A 130 17.77 -15.29 -14.78
CA SER A 130 16.61 -15.67 -13.98
C SER A 130 16.66 -15.24 -12.50
N ASP A 131 17.54 -14.29 -12.15
CA ASP A 131 17.64 -13.61 -10.85
C ASP A 131 17.53 -14.54 -9.62
N ARG A 132 18.49 -15.48 -9.50
CA ARG A 132 18.52 -16.50 -8.44
C ARG A 132 19.57 -16.23 -7.36
N ALA A 133 20.13 -15.03 -7.31
CA ALA A 133 21.26 -14.70 -6.43
C ALA A 133 20.97 -15.07 -4.97
N ASP A 134 19.84 -14.59 -4.43
CA ASP A 134 19.42 -14.85 -3.05
C ASP A 134 19.29 -16.35 -2.72
N SER A 135 18.79 -17.14 -3.68
CA SER A 135 18.63 -18.58 -3.50
C SER A 135 19.99 -19.29 -3.41
N TYR A 136 20.95 -18.89 -4.24
CA TYR A 136 22.29 -19.47 -4.22
C TYR A 136 23.14 -18.94 -3.05
N GLU A 137 22.92 -17.70 -2.63
CA GLU A 137 23.53 -17.17 -1.40
C GLU A 137 23.01 -17.95 -0.18
N LEU A 138 21.70 -18.19 -0.09
CA LEU A 138 21.11 -19.02 0.95
C LEU A 138 21.61 -20.46 0.90
N PHE A 139 21.77 -21.04 -0.30
CA PHE A 139 22.37 -22.37 -0.48
C PHE A 139 23.80 -22.43 0.09
N VAL A 140 24.67 -21.48 -0.26
CA VAL A 140 26.05 -21.38 0.27
C VAL A 140 26.04 -21.21 1.79
N ARG A 141 25.22 -20.30 2.32
CA ARG A 141 25.08 -20.08 3.76
C ARG A 141 24.61 -21.32 4.51
N ASN A 142 23.70 -22.11 3.93
CA ASN A 142 23.21 -23.34 4.55
C ASN A 142 24.31 -24.41 4.63
N ILE A 143 25.12 -24.56 3.57
CA ILE A 143 26.27 -25.46 3.58
C ILE A 143 27.27 -25.05 4.68
N GLN A 144 27.55 -23.75 4.79
CA GLN A 144 28.45 -23.20 5.81
C GLN A 144 27.89 -23.36 7.24
N LYS A 145 26.57 -23.17 7.44
CA LYS A 145 25.90 -23.40 8.73
C LYS A 145 25.99 -24.84 9.21
N LEU A 146 26.07 -25.80 8.30
CA LEU A 146 26.33 -27.21 8.62
C LEU A 146 27.79 -27.48 9.01
N GLY A 147 28.66 -26.47 8.98
CA GLY A 147 30.07 -26.56 9.34
C GLY A 147 30.96 -27.02 8.19
N MET A 148 30.49 -26.97 6.94
CA MET A 148 31.29 -27.34 5.76
C MET A 148 32.08 -26.15 5.20
N HIS A 149 33.17 -26.44 4.51
CA HIS A 149 33.99 -25.45 3.82
C HIS A 149 33.59 -25.36 2.36
N VAL A 150 32.99 -24.24 1.95
CA VAL A 150 32.71 -23.95 0.55
C VAL A 150 33.98 -23.45 -0.12
N LYS A 151 34.36 -24.11 -1.21
CA LYS A 151 35.60 -23.86 -1.95
C LYS A 151 35.33 -23.75 -3.45
N VAL A 152 36.31 -23.22 -4.16
CA VAL A 152 36.34 -23.17 -5.63
C VAL A 152 37.78 -23.39 -6.08
N TYR A 153 38.00 -24.12 -7.18
CA TYR A 153 39.34 -24.25 -7.73
C TYR A 153 39.77 -22.97 -8.45
N ASP A 154 41.06 -22.66 -8.39
CA ASP A 154 41.62 -21.45 -9.01
C ASP A 154 41.36 -21.38 -10.54
N HIS A 155 41.41 -22.54 -11.21
CA HIS A 155 41.13 -22.61 -12.65
C HIS A 155 39.66 -22.38 -12.99
N THR A 156 38.73 -22.77 -12.12
CA THR A 156 37.29 -22.47 -12.24
C THR A 156 37.04 -20.96 -12.13
N VAL A 157 37.72 -20.28 -11.20
CA VAL A 157 37.63 -18.81 -11.09
C VAL A 157 38.24 -18.14 -12.33
N SER A 158 39.35 -18.66 -12.83
CA SER A 158 40.00 -18.12 -14.02
C SER A 158 39.17 -18.32 -15.29
N GLU A 159 38.46 -19.46 -15.41
CA GLU A 159 37.47 -19.68 -16.45
C GLU A 159 36.32 -18.69 -16.36
N MET A 160 35.75 -18.48 -15.16
CA MET A 160 34.68 -17.51 -14.95
C MET A 160 35.12 -16.10 -15.39
N ILE A 161 36.30 -15.65 -14.97
CA ILE A 161 36.88 -14.36 -15.39
C ILE A 161 37.05 -14.33 -16.92
N GLY A 162 37.55 -15.40 -17.53
CA GLY A 162 37.69 -15.49 -18.99
C GLY A 162 36.36 -15.35 -19.75
N ILE A 163 35.27 -15.94 -19.23
CA ILE A 163 33.92 -15.81 -19.81
C ILE A 163 33.39 -14.37 -19.66
N ILE A 164 33.62 -13.74 -18.50
CA ILE A 164 33.23 -12.35 -18.25
C ILE A 164 33.97 -11.41 -19.21
N GLU A 165 35.28 -11.55 -19.30
CA GLU A 165 36.16 -10.76 -20.19
C GLU A 165 35.80 -10.98 -21.67
N GLY A 166 35.53 -12.23 -22.06
CA GLY A 166 35.10 -12.57 -23.41
C GLY A 166 33.74 -11.98 -23.80
N SER A 167 32.92 -11.56 -22.83
CA SER A 167 31.63 -10.93 -23.11
C SER A 167 31.76 -9.51 -23.66
N LYS A 168 32.89 -8.83 -23.42
CA LYS A 168 33.12 -7.44 -23.83
C LYS A 168 32.98 -7.21 -25.33
N SER A 169 33.37 -8.18 -26.17
CA SER A 169 33.28 -8.07 -27.63
C SER A 169 31.84 -7.99 -28.16
N TRP A 170 30.87 -8.38 -27.34
CA TRP A 170 29.45 -8.44 -27.69
C TRP A 170 28.65 -7.24 -27.20
N ILE A 171 29.21 -6.44 -26.28
CA ILE A 171 28.55 -5.24 -25.73
C ILE A 171 28.45 -4.17 -26.81
N ASN A 172 27.24 -3.64 -27.02
CA ASN A 172 26.93 -2.63 -28.04
C ASN A 172 27.35 -3.03 -29.47
N ASN A 173 27.45 -4.33 -29.75
CA ASN A 173 27.82 -4.85 -31.06
C ASN A 173 26.56 -5.11 -31.91
N PRO A 174 26.37 -4.44 -33.07
CA PRO A 174 25.22 -4.68 -33.94
C PRO A 174 25.12 -6.14 -34.46
N ASN A 175 26.26 -6.81 -34.55
CA ASN A 175 26.37 -8.21 -34.97
C ASN A 175 26.14 -9.19 -33.83
N TYR A 176 25.72 -8.73 -32.66
CA TYR A 176 25.36 -9.60 -31.55
C TYR A 176 24.41 -10.71 -32.00
N ASP A 177 24.73 -11.94 -31.61
CA ASP A 177 23.92 -13.13 -31.81
C ASP A 177 23.81 -13.86 -30.48
N ALA A 178 22.60 -13.85 -29.91
CA ALA A 178 22.31 -14.53 -28.65
C ALA A 178 22.61 -16.05 -28.71
N THR A 179 22.53 -16.68 -29.89
CA THR A 179 22.77 -18.12 -30.06
C THR A 179 24.23 -18.52 -29.99
N LEU A 180 25.15 -17.55 -30.17
CA LEU A 180 26.59 -17.73 -30.06
C LEU A 180 27.15 -17.17 -28.74
N SER A 181 26.28 -16.58 -27.90
CA SER A 181 26.66 -15.92 -26.66
C SER A 181 26.61 -16.89 -25.48
N SER A 182 27.50 -16.69 -24.50
CA SER A 182 27.35 -17.37 -23.20
C SER A 182 26.17 -16.77 -22.43
N GLU A 183 25.60 -17.51 -21.47
CA GLU A 183 24.53 -16.97 -20.60
C GLU A 183 24.97 -15.69 -19.86
N ALA A 184 26.25 -15.60 -19.48
CA ALA A 184 26.81 -14.40 -18.86
C ALA A 184 26.85 -13.23 -19.85
N THR A 185 27.30 -13.47 -21.09
CA THR A 185 27.29 -12.46 -22.16
C THR A 185 25.87 -11.95 -22.41
N TYR A 186 24.90 -12.86 -22.51
CA TYR A 186 23.50 -12.52 -22.67
C TYR A 186 23.00 -11.65 -21.51
N PHE A 187 23.35 -11.99 -20.27
CA PHE A 187 23.00 -11.20 -19.10
C PHE A 187 23.55 -9.77 -19.17
N PHE A 188 24.83 -9.58 -19.49
CA PHE A 188 25.44 -8.25 -19.57
C PHE A 188 24.82 -7.40 -20.68
N VAL A 189 24.60 -8.00 -21.85
CA VAL A 189 23.96 -7.32 -23.00
C VAL A 189 22.52 -6.91 -22.65
N ARG A 190 21.75 -7.81 -22.04
CA ARG A 190 20.35 -7.54 -21.65
C ARG A 190 20.25 -6.43 -20.60
N ASN A 191 21.13 -6.43 -19.60
CA ASN A 191 21.13 -5.44 -18.53
C ASN A 191 21.88 -4.15 -18.91
N GLN A 192 22.32 -4.02 -20.16
CA GLN A 192 23.01 -2.84 -20.69
C GLN A 192 24.28 -2.47 -19.90
N TRP A 193 25.00 -3.47 -19.41
CA TRP A 193 26.27 -3.24 -18.73
C TRP A 193 27.27 -2.60 -19.69
N SER A 194 27.96 -1.58 -19.20
CA SER A 194 29.10 -0.96 -19.86
C SER A 194 30.34 -1.85 -19.75
N ILE A 195 31.32 -1.61 -20.62
CA ILE A 195 32.61 -2.30 -20.56
C ILE A 195 33.28 -2.03 -19.20
N ASP A 196 33.24 -0.78 -18.73
CA ASP A 196 33.84 -0.38 -17.44
C ASP A 196 33.22 -1.15 -16.25
N GLU A 197 31.90 -1.38 -16.23
CA GLU A 197 31.23 -2.20 -15.21
C GLU A 197 31.67 -3.67 -15.26
N ILE A 198 31.90 -4.22 -16.46
CA ILE A 198 32.41 -5.59 -16.64
C ILE A 198 33.87 -5.68 -16.14
N ASP A 199 34.72 -4.70 -16.46
CA ASP A 199 36.10 -4.61 -15.99
C ASP A 199 36.18 -4.52 -14.46
N GLU A 200 35.35 -3.67 -13.86
CA GLU A 200 35.28 -3.54 -12.41
C GLU A 200 34.83 -4.85 -11.76
N PHE A 201 33.79 -5.48 -12.31
CA PHE A 201 33.31 -6.76 -11.80
C PHE A 201 34.37 -7.85 -11.91
N SER A 202 35.04 -7.99 -13.07
CA SER A 202 36.03 -9.03 -13.32
C SER A 202 37.25 -8.92 -12.39
N CYS A 203 37.72 -7.70 -12.13
CA CYS A 203 38.81 -7.43 -11.17
C CYS A 203 38.44 -7.82 -9.74
N ASN A 204 37.16 -7.72 -9.38
CA ASN A 204 36.68 -7.93 -8.02
C ASN A 204 36.19 -9.37 -7.74
N VAL A 205 36.05 -10.25 -8.74
CA VAL A 205 35.52 -11.63 -8.57
C VAL A 205 36.20 -12.37 -7.41
N ARG A 206 37.54 -12.36 -7.38
CA ARG A 206 38.32 -13.10 -6.37
C ARG A 206 38.14 -12.54 -4.96
N THR A 207 38.03 -11.22 -4.83
CA THR A 207 37.81 -10.53 -3.56
C THR A 207 36.40 -10.81 -3.05
N ARG A 208 35.39 -10.65 -3.91
CA ARG A 208 33.98 -10.88 -3.57
C ARG A 208 33.69 -12.32 -3.17
N LEU A 209 34.29 -13.32 -3.85
CA LEU A 209 34.17 -14.73 -3.42
C LEU A 209 34.61 -14.92 -1.97
N LYS A 210 35.68 -14.25 -1.54
CA LYS A 210 36.20 -14.36 -0.17
C LYS A 210 35.42 -13.52 0.83
N GLU A 211 35.17 -12.25 0.52
CA GLU A 211 34.62 -11.27 1.45
C GLU A 211 33.09 -11.35 1.54
N ASP A 212 32.39 -11.46 0.41
CA ASP A 212 30.91 -11.46 0.37
C ASP A 212 30.35 -12.84 0.76
N PHE A 213 31.00 -13.91 0.28
CA PHE A 213 30.46 -15.28 0.35
C PHE A 213 31.25 -16.24 1.24
N ASN A 214 32.41 -15.83 1.79
CA ASN A 214 33.29 -16.70 2.58
C ASN A 214 33.65 -18.02 1.84
N ILE A 215 33.96 -17.92 0.55
CA ILE A 215 34.40 -19.03 -0.31
C ILE A 215 35.92 -19.01 -0.43
N VAL A 216 36.55 -20.15 -0.16
CA VAL A 216 38.01 -20.30 -0.26
C VAL A 216 38.41 -20.72 -1.67
N ILE A 217 39.33 -19.96 -2.29
CA ILE A 217 39.94 -20.33 -3.57
C ILE A 217 41.07 -21.33 -3.30
N ASP A 218 40.92 -22.56 -3.77
CA ASP A 218 41.89 -23.65 -3.65
C ASP A 218 42.81 -23.67 -4.89
N ASN A 219 44.05 -23.22 -4.70
CA ASN A 219 45.11 -23.33 -5.70
C ASN A 219 45.87 -24.65 -5.52
N MET A 220 45.18 -25.75 -5.76
CA MET A 220 45.74 -27.09 -5.62
C MET A 220 46.83 -27.32 -6.68
N PRO A 221 48.07 -27.68 -6.28
CA PRO A 221 49.11 -28.05 -7.23
C PRO A 221 48.74 -29.37 -7.91
N TYR A 222 49.16 -29.53 -9.17
CA TYR A 222 48.94 -30.77 -9.89
C TYR A 222 49.66 -31.94 -9.18
N PRO A 223 48.99 -33.08 -8.94
CA PRO A 223 49.61 -34.22 -8.27
C PRO A 223 50.72 -34.82 -9.12
N LYS A 224 51.74 -35.42 -8.48
CA LYS A 224 52.78 -36.15 -9.21
C LYS A 224 52.18 -37.39 -9.84
N VAL A 225 52.70 -37.80 -10.99
CA VAL A 225 52.21 -38.97 -11.75
C VAL A 225 52.17 -40.24 -10.89
N GLU A 226 53.16 -40.41 -10.00
CA GLU A 226 53.28 -41.55 -9.09
C GLU A 226 52.15 -41.63 -8.05
N ASP A 227 51.54 -40.49 -7.70
CA ASP A 227 50.50 -40.40 -6.67
C ASP A 227 49.08 -40.60 -7.26
N ILE A 228 48.95 -40.65 -8.59
CA ILE A 228 47.65 -40.74 -9.27
C ILE A 228 47.15 -42.20 -9.27
N GLN A 229 46.16 -42.47 -8.43
CA GLN A 229 45.45 -43.77 -8.34
C GLN A 229 44.04 -43.73 -8.94
N THR A 230 43.65 -42.59 -9.51
CA THR A 230 42.31 -42.31 -10.05
C THR A 230 42.37 -42.15 -11.57
N PRO A 231 41.23 -42.14 -12.28
CA PRO A 231 41.22 -41.86 -13.71
C PRO A 231 41.90 -40.53 -14.02
N THR A 232 42.70 -40.50 -15.09
CA THR A 232 43.41 -39.30 -15.52
C THR A 232 42.44 -38.28 -16.12
N GLU A 233 42.85 -37.00 -16.16
CA GLU A 233 42.07 -35.92 -16.76
C GLU A 233 41.65 -36.22 -18.21
N ALA A 234 42.52 -36.88 -18.99
CA ALA A 234 42.21 -37.27 -20.37
C ALA A 234 41.05 -38.27 -20.45
N ILE A 235 41.02 -39.28 -19.57
CA ILE A 235 39.94 -40.27 -19.51
C ILE A 235 38.64 -39.58 -19.08
N ILE A 236 38.70 -38.68 -18.11
CA ILE A 236 37.53 -37.91 -17.66
C ILE A 236 36.99 -37.03 -18.78
N LYS A 237 37.86 -36.36 -19.54
CA LYS A 237 37.49 -35.59 -20.73
C LYS A 237 36.75 -36.45 -21.76
N GLU A 238 37.26 -37.63 -22.08
CA GLU A 238 36.60 -38.56 -23.02
C GLU A 238 35.20 -38.98 -22.53
N MET A 239 35.04 -39.23 -21.23
CA MET A 239 33.74 -39.53 -20.62
C MET A 239 32.76 -38.36 -20.72
N ILE A 240 33.22 -37.12 -20.50
CA ILE A 240 32.40 -35.91 -20.65
C ILE A 240 31.94 -35.76 -22.10
N VAL A 241 32.87 -35.87 -23.06
CA VAL A 241 32.55 -35.76 -24.50
C VAL A 241 31.53 -36.83 -24.92
N SER A 242 31.70 -38.06 -24.44
CA SER A 242 30.77 -39.16 -24.71
C SER A 242 29.38 -38.89 -24.18
N GLU A 243 29.27 -38.41 -22.92
CA GLU A 243 27.99 -38.08 -22.31
C GLU A 243 27.29 -36.90 -22.99
N TYR A 244 28.04 -35.89 -23.44
CA TYR A 244 27.49 -34.77 -24.20
C TYR A 244 26.92 -35.22 -25.54
N LYS A 245 27.63 -36.08 -26.29
CA LYS A 245 27.13 -36.63 -27.56
C LYS A 245 25.91 -37.54 -27.38
N GLU A 246 25.85 -38.32 -26.31
CA GLU A 246 24.66 -39.11 -25.97
C GLU A 246 23.44 -38.23 -25.65
N SER A 247 23.68 -37.10 -24.96
CA SER A 247 22.62 -36.19 -24.53
C SER A 247 22.14 -35.28 -25.67
N ASN A 248 23.05 -34.85 -26.54
CA ASN A 248 22.78 -34.02 -27.70
C ASN A 248 23.72 -34.43 -28.86
N PRO A 249 23.24 -35.21 -29.85
CA PRO A 249 24.05 -35.67 -30.97
C PRO A 249 24.66 -34.54 -31.82
N ASP A 250 24.01 -33.37 -31.87
CA ASP A 250 24.41 -32.23 -32.70
C ASP A 250 25.37 -31.26 -31.97
N VAL A 251 25.88 -31.65 -30.79
CA VAL A 251 26.77 -30.80 -29.99
C VAL A 251 28.11 -30.57 -30.71
N GLN A 252 28.47 -29.31 -30.91
CA GLN A 252 29.81 -28.92 -31.39
C GLN A 252 30.78 -28.93 -30.21
N ILE A 253 31.65 -29.94 -30.19
CA ILE A 253 32.61 -30.16 -29.08
C ILE A 253 33.79 -29.18 -29.17
N ASP A 254 34.22 -28.82 -30.38
CA ASP A 254 35.39 -27.98 -30.61
C ASP A 254 35.24 -26.60 -29.95
N ASP A 255 34.05 -26.01 -30.00
CA ASP A 255 33.72 -24.72 -29.36
C ASP A 255 33.78 -24.78 -27.81
N LYS A 256 33.71 -25.99 -27.24
CA LYS A 256 33.64 -26.22 -25.78
C LYS A 256 34.90 -26.86 -25.21
N ASP A 257 35.94 -27.06 -26.02
CA ASP A 257 37.11 -27.85 -25.60
C ASP A 257 37.78 -27.26 -24.35
N TYR A 258 37.95 -25.94 -24.30
CA TYR A 258 38.55 -25.27 -23.14
C TYR A 258 37.74 -25.52 -21.85
N SER A 259 36.43 -25.30 -21.87
CA SER A 259 35.57 -25.55 -20.71
C SER A 259 35.54 -27.01 -20.31
N ILE A 260 35.48 -27.94 -21.27
CA ILE A 260 35.55 -29.38 -21.00
C ILE A 260 36.88 -29.75 -20.29
N ASN A 261 38.00 -29.12 -20.66
CA ASN A 261 39.27 -29.33 -19.98
C ASN A 261 39.21 -28.85 -18.52
N GLN A 262 38.62 -27.67 -18.25
CA GLN A 262 38.47 -27.15 -16.89
C GLN A 262 37.52 -28.02 -16.05
N ASP A 263 36.43 -28.52 -16.64
CA ASP A 263 35.50 -29.46 -16.01
C ASP A 263 36.22 -30.77 -15.65
N ALA A 264 36.95 -31.35 -16.60
CA ALA A 264 37.70 -32.59 -16.41
C ALA A 264 38.74 -32.44 -15.29
N LYS A 265 39.45 -31.31 -15.25
CA LYS A 265 40.42 -30.97 -14.20
C LYS A 265 39.77 -30.84 -12.82
N SER A 266 38.59 -30.22 -12.73
CA SER A 266 37.83 -30.07 -11.48
C SER A 266 37.37 -31.41 -10.91
N ILE A 267 36.84 -32.28 -11.78
CA ILE A 267 36.43 -33.64 -11.41
C ILE A 267 37.65 -34.46 -11.00
N PHE A 268 38.74 -34.38 -11.76
CA PHE A 268 40.00 -35.04 -11.46
C PHE A 268 40.54 -34.65 -10.07
N PHE A 269 40.68 -33.35 -9.77
CA PHE A 269 41.17 -32.89 -8.48
C PHE A 269 40.30 -33.35 -7.31
N THR A 270 38.98 -33.30 -7.48
CA THR A 270 38.05 -33.72 -6.44
C THR A 270 38.13 -35.23 -6.20
N GLN A 271 38.16 -36.03 -7.27
CA GLN A 271 38.34 -37.48 -7.17
C GLN A 271 39.70 -37.83 -6.58
N HIS A 272 40.76 -37.15 -6.99
CA HIS A 272 42.11 -37.37 -6.46
C HIS A 272 42.19 -37.10 -4.95
N LYS A 273 41.56 -36.03 -4.44
CA LYS A 273 41.46 -35.77 -2.99
C LYS A 273 40.69 -36.87 -2.24
N ASN A 274 39.74 -37.53 -2.88
CA ASN A 274 38.98 -38.66 -2.31
C ASN A 274 39.68 -40.01 -2.53
N ASN A 275 40.68 -40.07 -3.40
CA ASN A 275 41.32 -41.30 -3.85
C ASN A 275 40.27 -42.33 -4.36
N THR A 276 40.28 -43.56 -3.85
CA THR A 276 39.31 -44.62 -4.18
C THR A 276 38.14 -44.70 -3.19
N VAL A 277 38.03 -43.74 -2.27
CA VAL A 277 36.99 -43.76 -1.22
C VAL A 277 35.69 -43.17 -1.77
N VAL A 278 34.61 -43.94 -1.66
CA VAL A 278 33.25 -43.49 -2.00
C VAL A 278 32.41 -43.43 -0.71
N PRO A 279 31.84 -42.27 -0.35
CA PRO A 279 30.99 -42.15 0.82
C PRO A 279 29.63 -42.84 0.61
N TYR A 280 29.17 -43.58 1.61
CA TYR A 280 27.84 -44.21 1.64
C TYR A 280 26.84 -43.37 2.45
N HIS A 281 27.36 -42.60 3.39
CA HIS A 281 26.57 -41.69 4.21
C HIS A 281 27.07 -40.26 4.05
N LEU A 282 26.16 -39.32 4.24
CA LEU A 282 26.45 -37.90 4.10
C LEU A 282 27.52 -37.43 5.10
N ASN A 283 27.60 -38.06 6.27
CA ASN A 283 28.63 -37.80 7.28
C ASN A 283 30.06 -38.25 6.88
N GLU A 284 30.19 -39.08 5.85
CA GLU A 284 31.48 -39.59 5.37
C GLU A 284 32.07 -38.72 4.24
N VAL A 285 31.29 -37.77 3.72
CA VAL A 285 31.71 -36.91 2.61
C VAL A 285 32.85 -35.99 3.07
N LYS A 286 34.02 -36.13 2.41
CA LYS A 286 35.18 -35.26 2.65
C LYS A 286 35.35 -34.19 1.59
N ASN A 287 35.23 -34.57 0.32
CA ASN A 287 35.28 -33.63 -0.81
C ASN A 287 34.16 -33.98 -1.79
N ILE A 288 33.47 -32.97 -2.29
CA ILE A 288 32.43 -33.15 -3.30
C ILE A 288 32.44 -31.98 -4.28
N PHE A 289 32.23 -32.26 -5.56
CA PHE A 289 32.11 -31.26 -6.61
C PHE A 289 30.64 -31.07 -6.98
N ILE A 290 30.17 -29.83 -6.92
CA ILE A 290 28.78 -29.47 -7.15
C ILE A 290 28.68 -28.68 -8.44
N THR A 291 27.80 -29.12 -9.35
CA THR A 291 27.62 -28.53 -10.68
C THR A 291 26.14 -28.30 -11.00
N GLY A 292 25.85 -27.34 -11.86
CA GLY A 292 24.51 -27.21 -12.47
C GLY A 292 24.28 -28.18 -13.64
N ASN A 293 25.33 -28.84 -14.12
CA ASN A 293 25.32 -29.66 -15.33
C ASN A 293 25.05 -31.14 -15.00
N ARG A 294 23.90 -31.65 -15.46
CA ARG A 294 23.46 -33.03 -15.22
C ARG A 294 24.38 -34.07 -15.87
N SER A 295 24.97 -33.76 -17.03
CA SER A 295 25.89 -34.66 -17.73
C SER A 295 27.21 -34.80 -16.97
N LEU A 296 27.75 -33.70 -16.42
CA LEU A 296 28.94 -33.75 -15.55
C LEU A 296 28.68 -34.55 -14.27
N ALA A 297 27.53 -34.35 -13.62
CA ALA A 297 27.14 -35.13 -12.45
C ALA A 297 27.01 -36.64 -12.77
N ARG A 298 26.58 -37.01 -13.97
CA ARG A 298 26.55 -38.41 -14.40
C ARG A 298 27.93 -38.98 -14.65
N VAL A 299 28.86 -38.21 -15.23
CA VAL A 299 30.26 -38.64 -15.36
C VAL A 299 30.86 -38.92 -13.98
N GLY A 300 30.68 -38.02 -13.02
CA GLY A 300 31.13 -38.28 -11.65
C GLY A 300 30.45 -39.47 -10.98
N TYR A 301 29.18 -39.72 -11.28
CA TYR A 301 28.50 -40.95 -10.85
C TYR A 301 29.13 -42.21 -11.45
N LYS A 302 29.42 -42.23 -12.75
CA LYS A 302 30.08 -43.36 -13.43
C LYS A 302 31.46 -43.64 -12.82
N ILE A 303 32.27 -42.61 -12.58
CA ILE A 303 33.58 -42.72 -11.92
C ILE A 303 33.41 -43.31 -10.51
N SER A 304 32.48 -42.76 -9.72
CA SER A 304 32.26 -43.23 -8.34
C SER A 304 31.74 -44.67 -8.30
N LEU A 305 30.93 -45.08 -9.29
CA LEU A 305 30.40 -46.44 -9.41
C LEU A 305 31.51 -47.49 -9.58
N GLU A 306 32.58 -47.17 -10.32
CA GLU A 306 33.73 -48.07 -10.48
C GLU A 306 34.41 -48.38 -9.14
N PHE A 307 34.37 -47.43 -8.20
CA PHE A 307 34.96 -47.58 -6.86
C PHE A 307 33.96 -48.06 -5.79
N ALA A 308 32.65 -47.89 -6.01
CA ALA A 308 31.61 -48.20 -5.02
C ALA A 308 31.38 -49.70 -4.78
N GLY A 309 31.91 -50.58 -5.64
CA GLY A 309 31.80 -52.03 -5.52
C GLY A 309 30.36 -52.55 -5.74
N SER A 310 29.88 -53.47 -4.90
CA SER A 310 28.60 -54.16 -5.05
C SER A 310 27.43 -53.57 -4.25
N LYS A 311 27.56 -52.35 -3.73
CA LYS A 311 26.50 -51.69 -2.97
C LYS A 311 25.66 -50.80 -3.90
N ASP A 312 24.34 -50.93 -3.81
CA ASP A 312 23.39 -50.25 -4.70
C ASP A 312 23.21 -48.75 -4.41
N PHE A 313 23.66 -48.27 -3.24
CA PHE A 313 23.47 -46.88 -2.79
C PHE A 313 24.80 -46.27 -2.33
N PHE A 314 25.17 -45.12 -2.88
CA PHE A 314 26.37 -44.34 -2.52
C PHE A 314 26.21 -42.85 -2.92
N ILE A 315 27.04 -41.97 -2.35
CA ILE A 315 27.12 -40.54 -2.69
C ILE A 315 28.26 -40.33 -3.69
N PRO A 316 27.98 -39.89 -4.93
CA PRO A 316 29.02 -39.72 -5.94
C PRO A 316 29.88 -38.48 -5.69
N THR A 317 31.12 -38.52 -6.20
CA THR A 317 32.09 -37.42 -6.12
C THR A 317 31.59 -36.13 -6.77
N VAL A 318 30.73 -36.24 -7.79
CA VAL A 318 30.10 -35.09 -8.45
C VAL A 318 28.59 -35.19 -8.30
N MET A 319 27.95 -34.11 -7.84
CA MET A 319 26.51 -34.02 -7.70
C MET A 319 25.97 -32.73 -8.30
N THR A 320 24.68 -32.74 -8.65
CA THR A 320 24.02 -31.49 -9.00
C THR A 320 23.76 -30.65 -7.75
N ASP A 321 23.80 -29.34 -7.90
CA ASP A 321 23.38 -28.36 -6.89
C ASP A 321 22.02 -28.69 -6.29
N ILE A 322 21.10 -29.17 -7.13
CA ILE A 322 19.78 -29.64 -6.74
C ILE A 322 19.88 -30.79 -5.73
N LYS A 323 20.56 -31.89 -6.09
CA LYS A 323 20.65 -33.08 -5.24
C LYS A 323 21.34 -32.74 -3.92
N TRP A 324 22.42 -31.98 -4.00
CA TRP A 324 23.15 -31.56 -2.81
C TRP A 324 22.32 -30.64 -1.91
N GLY A 325 21.61 -29.69 -2.51
CA GLY A 325 20.68 -28.80 -1.80
C GLY A 325 19.59 -29.58 -1.08
N THR A 326 18.97 -30.56 -1.74
CA THR A 326 17.96 -31.40 -1.09
C THR A 326 18.53 -32.22 0.06
N LEU A 327 19.74 -32.78 -0.09
CA LEU A 327 20.42 -33.51 1.00
C LEU A 327 20.76 -32.61 2.19
N VAL A 328 21.25 -31.39 1.92
CA VAL A 328 21.56 -30.38 2.95
C VAL A 328 20.28 -29.89 3.65
N TRP A 329 19.19 -29.67 2.91
CA TRP A 329 17.91 -29.17 3.42
C TRP A 329 17.01 -30.23 4.04
N PHE A 330 17.35 -31.52 3.94
CA PHE A 330 16.57 -32.58 4.60
C PHE A 330 16.45 -32.34 6.13
N ASN A 331 17.43 -31.65 6.73
CA ASN A 331 17.40 -31.23 8.13
C ASN A 331 16.53 -29.98 8.40
N SER A 332 15.96 -29.35 7.36
CA SER A 332 15.11 -28.14 7.44
C SER A 332 14.11 -28.08 6.27
N PRO A 333 13.04 -28.90 6.29
CA PRO A 333 12.06 -28.96 5.19
C PRO A 333 11.35 -27.64 4.87
N SER A 334 11.20 -26.75 5.84
CA SER A 334 10.57 -25.43 5.65
C SER A 334 11.35 -24.51 4.71
N THR A 335 12.67 -24.68 4.58
CA THR A 335 13.48 -23.92 3.62
C THR A 335 13.33 -24.42 2.18
N LEU A 336 12.94 -25.68 1.96
CA LEU A 336 12.82 -26.26 0.62
C LEU A 336 11.68 -25.61 -0.19
N SER A 337 10.55 -25.32 0.45
CA SER A 337 9.40 -24.68 -0.20
C SER A 337 9.70 -23.25 -0.64
N SER A 338 10.46 -22.50 0.18
CA SER A 338 10.85 -21.11 -0.13
C SER A 338 11.80 -20.97 -1.32
N ILE A 339 12.50 -22.04 -1.69
CA ILE A 339 13.52 -22.01 -2.76
C ILE A 339 13.00 -22.62 -4.06
N ASN A 340 12.18 -23.67 -3.96
CA ASN A 340 11.71 -24.38 -5.14
C ASN A 340 10.69 -23.58 -5.96
N ARG A 341 9.83 -22.77 -5.32
CA ARG A 341 8.88 -21.90 -6.02
C ARG A 341 9.56 -20.82 -6.88
N PRO A 342 10.45 -19.95 -6.33
CA PRO A 342 11.20 -18.98 -7.14
C PRO A 342 11.98 -19.64 -8.28
N ARG A 343 12.55 -20.83 -8.04
CA ARG A 343 13.27 -21.61 -9.04
C ARG A 343 12.38 -22.10 -10.18
N LEU A 344 11.19 -22.64 -9.91
CA LEU A 344 10.24 -23.09 -10.94
C LEU A 344 9.78 -21.93 -11.80
N VAL A 345 9.51 -20.77 -11.18
CA VAL A 345 9.18 -19.52 -11.87
C VAL A 345 10.34 -19.05 -12.75
N SER A 346 11.55 -18.99 -12.20
CA SER A 346 12.78 -18.67 -12.95
C SER A 346 12.98 -19.59 -14.16
N ALA A 347 12.76 -20.90 -13.97
CA ALA A 347 12.83 -21.88 -15.04
C ALA A 347 11.75 -21.66 -16.10
N ALA A 348 10.53 -21.29 -15.69
CA ALA A 348 9.47 -20.93 -16.62
C ALA A 348 9.86 -19.70 -17.46
N TYR A 349 10.38 -18.62 -16.86
CA TYR A 349 10.86 -17.46 -17.62
C TYR A 349 12.03 -17.78 -18.57
N ALA A 350 12.89 -18.73 -18.21
CA ALA A 350 13.98 -19.18 -19.09
C ALA A 350 13.45 -20.03 -20.26
N ALA A 351 12.52 -20.95 -20.00
CA ALA A 351 11.89 -21.80 -21.00
C ALA A 351 10.89 -21.03 -21.90
N PHE A 352 10.36 -19.91 -21.41
CA PHE A 352 9.51 -18.98 -22.17
C PHE A 352 10.31 -18.16 -23.21
N ARG A 353 11.62 -18.38 -23.35
CA ARG A 353 12.42 -17.71 -24.37
C ARG A 353 12.26 -18.34 -25.74
N PRO A 354 12.42 -17.54 -26.82
CA PRO A 354 12.61 -18.08 -28.15
C PRO A 354 13.75 -19.09 -28.20
N SER A 355 13.51 -20.21 -28.85
CA SER A 355 14.48 -21.27 -29.10
C SER A 355 15.62 -20.77 -29.99
N ASN A 356 16.73 -21.49 -29.98
CA ASN A 356 17.87 -21.20 -30.84
C ASN A 356 17.47 -21.18 -32.34
N ASP A 357 16.55 -22.06 -32.75
CA ASP A 357 16.08 -22.13 -34.13
C ASP A 357 15.23 -20.92 -34.53
N VAL A 358 14.35 -20.46 -33.62
CA VAL A 358 13.55 -19.24 -33.80
C VAL A 358 14.47 -18.03 -33.86
N THR A 359 15.45 -17.95 -32.97
CA THR A 359 16.41 -16.84 -32.89
C THR A 359 17.29 -16.75 -34.15
N LYS A 360 17.79 -17.89 -34.66
CA LYS A 360 18.55 -17.93 -35.92
C LYS A 360 17.75 -17.41 -37.10
N LYS A 361 16.52 -17.88 -37.27
CA LYS A 361 15.64 -17.41 -38.35
C LYS A 361 15.25 -15.94 -38.18
N LEU A 362 15.09 -15.44 -36.95
CA LEU A 362 14.92 -14.03 -36.70
C LEU A 362 16.15 -13.24 -37.18
N ASN A 363 17.36 -13.68 -36.83
CA ASN A 363 18.60 -13.03 -37.26
C ASN A 363 18.68 -12.98 -38.80
N ASP A 364 18.35 -14.07 -39.48
CA ASP A 364 18.30 -14.12 -40.95
C ASP A 364 17.30 -13.11 -41.54
N ALA A 365 16.10 -13.01 -40.95
CA ALA A 365 15.09 -12.03 -41.36
C ALA A 365 15.55 -10.59 -41.12
N LEU A 366 16.18 -10.31 -39.98
CA LEU A 366 16.72 -8.99 -39.64
C LEU A 366 17.82 -8.57 -40.63
N ILE A 367 18.76 -9.46 -40.97
CA ILE A 367 19.82 -9.19 -41.94
C ILE A 367 19.23 -8.83 -43.31
N LYS A 368 18.16 -9.51 -43.75
CA LYS A 368 17.50 -9.19 -45.01
C LYS A 368 16.84 -7.81 -44.99
N LEU A 369 16.18 -7.44 -43.89
CA LEU A 369 15.48 -6.16 -43.75
C LEU A 369 16.47 -4.99 -43.61
N GLU A 370 17.56 -5.17 -42.87
CA GLU A 370 18.65 -4.20 -42.77
C GLU A 370 19.26 -3.93 -44.15
N LYS A 371 19.57 -4.99 -44.92
CA LYS A 371 20.08 -4.85 -46.30
C LYS A 371 19.12 -4.12 -47.24
N LYS A 372 17.82 -4.17 -46.98
CA LYS A 372 16.79 -3.43 -47.73
C LYS A 372 16.63 -1.98 -47.26
N GLY A 373 17.13 -1.65 -46.06
CA GLY A 373 16.96 -0.34 -45.43
C GLY A 373 15.62 -0.16 -44.70
N ASP A 374 14.85 -1.23 -44.51
CA ASP A 374 13.53 -1.18 -43.85
C ASP A 374 13.64 -1.02 -42.33
N ILE A 375 14.79 -1.39 -41.75
CA ILE A 375 15.09 -1.36 -40.32
C ILE A 375 16.51 -0.80 -40.13
N THR A 376 16.73 0.01 -39.08
CA THR A 376 18.07 0.56 -38.76
C THR A 376 18.91 -0.44 -37.95
N PRO A 377 20.25 -0.34 -37.95
CA PRO A 377 21.12 -1.21 -37.14
C PRO A 377 20.77 -1.19 -35.64
N GLU A 378 20.35 -0.03 -35.11
CA GLU A 378 19.92 0.12 -33.71
C GLU A 378 18.60 -0.63 -33.45
N GLN A 379 17.67 -0.60 -34.40
CA GLN A 379 16.42 -1.35 -34.30
C GLN A 379 16.67 -2.86 -34.41
N CYS A 380 17.61 -3.29 -35.26
CA CYS A 380 18.06 -4.68 -35.33
C CYS A 380 18.65 -5.14 -33.99
N TYR A 381 19.55 -4.34 -33.39
CA TYR A 381 20.10 -4.63 -32.08
C TYR A 381 19.01 -4.69 -31.00
N PHE A 382 18.09 -3.72 -30.98
CA PHE A 382 16.97 -3.69 -30.05
C PHE A 382 16.09 -4.93 -30.13
N LEU A 383 15.72 -5.39 -31.34
CA LEU A 383 14.89 -6.57 -31.52
C LEU A 383 15.57 -7.86 -31.03
N LYS A 384 16.90 -7.93 -31.12
CA LYS A 384 17.68 -9.08 -30.63
C LYS A 384 17.82 -9.11 -29.11
N VAL A 385 17.90 -7.94 -28.47
CA VAL A 385 18.25 -7.83 -27.05
C VAL A 385 17.03 -7.58 -26.15
N SER A 386 16.01 -6.88 -26.65
CA SER A 386 14.87 -6.43 -25.84
C SER A 386 14.04 -7.61 -25.33
N PRO A 387 13.84 -7.76 -24.01
CA PRO A 387 12.99 -8.81 -23.45
C PRO A 387 11.55 -8.75 -23.96
N VAL A 388 11.04 -7.53 -24.20
CA VAL A 388 9.70 -7.31 -24.73
C VAL A 388 9.60 -7.84 -26.16
N ALA A 389 10.60 -7.55 -27.00
CA ALA A 389 10.65 -8.05 -28.37
C ALA A 389 10.73 -9.58 -28.41
N GLN A 390 11.57 -10.18 -27.57
CA GLN A 390 11.71 -11.63 -27.47
C GLN A 390 10.43 -12.31 -26.96
N ARG A 391 9.72 -11.70 -26.01
CA ARG A 391 8.40 -12.18 -25.53
C ARG A 391 7.35 -12.15 -26.64
N ILE A 392 7.26 -11.06 -27.40
CA ILE A 392 6.31 -10.93 -28.52
C ILE A 392 6.67 -11.95 -29.61
N LEU A 393 7.96 -12.11 -29.92
CA LEU A 393 8.43 -13.14 -30.87
C LEU A 393 7.98 -14.54 -30.44
N GLY A 394 8.20 -14.90 -29.18
CA GLY A 394 7.73 -16.17 -28.62
C GLY A 394 6.22 -16.34 -28.79
N LYS A 395 5.45 -15.31 -28.44
CA LYS A 395 3.98 -15.31 -28.54
C LYS A 395 3.50 -15.52 -29.98
N LEU A 396 3.99 -14.72 -30.92
CA LEU A 396 3.59 -14.77 -32.33
C LEU A 396 3.94 -16.12 -32.98
N THR A 397 5.06 -16.70 -32.59
CA THR A 397 5.56 -17.95 -33.20
C THR A 397 5.15 -19.20 -32.45
N ALA A 398 4.64 -19.09 -31.21
CA ALA A 398 4.52 -20.20 -30.27
C ALA A 398 5.81 -21.04 -30.17
N ASN A 399 6.96 -20.36 -30.29
CA ASN A 399 8.30 -20.93 -30.41
C ASN A 399 8.55 -21.87 -31.60
N ALA A 400 7.68 -21.83 -32.61
CA ALA A 400 7.79 -22.64 -33.82
C ALA A 400 8.52 -21.86 -34.91
N SER A 401 9.71 -22.34 -35.30
CA SER A 401 10.58 -21.63 -36.24
C SER A 401 9.99 -21.50 -37.66
N ASP A 402 9.06 -22.38 -38.05
CA ASP A 402 8.34 -22.35 -39.32
C ASP A 402 7.34 -21.19 -39.44
N LYS A 403 6.89 -20.62 -38.31
CA LYS A 403 5.97 -19.46 -38.30
C LYS A 403 6.67 -18.12 -38.50
N ILE A 404 8.00 -18.09 -38.52
CA ILE A 404 8.75 -16.84 -38.77
C ILE A 404 8.76 -16.55 -40.27
N ILE A 405 8.27 -15.36 -40.60
CA ILE A 405 8.28 -14.81 -41.96
C ILE A 405 9.08 -13.52 -41.99
N ASP A 406 9.45 -13.07 -43.19
CA ASP A 406 10.27 -11.86 -43.35
C ASP A 406 9.58 -10.59 -42.80
N SER A 407 8.25 -10.57 -42.58
CA SER A 407 7.52 -9.45 -41.95
C SER A 407 7.47 -9.50 -40.42
N THR A 408 7.79 -10.63 -39.79
CA THR A 408 7.69 -10.82 -38.33
C THR A 408 8.44 -9.75 -37.53
N PRO A 409 9.67 -9.30 -37.91
CA PRO A 409 10.34 -8.20 -37.20
C PRO A 409 9.57 -6.89 -37.20
N LEU A 410 8.89 -6.56 -38.31
CA LEU A 410 8.08 -5.35 -38.44
C LEU A 410 6.78 -5.45 -37.64
N GLU A 411 6.20 -6.64 -37.56
CA GLU A 411 5.04 -6.93 -36.71
C GLU A 411 5.37 -6.74 -35.23
N ILE A 412 6.53 -7.24 -34.78
CA ILE A 412 7.02 -7.02 -33.40
C ILE A 412 7.17 -5.53 -33.12
N LEU A 413 7.80 -4.76 -34.02
CA LEU A 413 7.94 -3.31 -33.85
C LEU A 413 6.58 -2.60 -33.80
N LYS A 414 5.61 -3.05 -34.62
CA LYS A 414 4.26 -2.49 -34.63
C LYS A 414 3.53 -2.80 -33.33
N GLU A 415 3.62 -4.03 -32.83
CA GLU A 415 3.00 -4.45 -31.58
C GLU A 415 3.61 -3.70 -30.39
N ILE A 416 4.94 -3.56 -30.33
CA ILE A 416 5.62 -2.74 -29.31
C ILE A 416 5.12 -1.29 -29.32
N ARG A 417 5.00 -0.67 -30.51
CA ARG A 417 4.48 0.69 -30.63
C ARG A 417 3.02 0.78 -30.19
N GLN A 418 2.21 -0.22 -30.52
CA GLN A 418 0.81 -0.26 -30.16
C GLN A 418 0.63 -0.47 -28.65
N SER A 419 1.38 -1.38 -28.05
CA SER A 419 1.43 -1.61 -26.60
C SER A 419 1.89 -0.35 -25.86
N ALA A 420 2.97 0.29 -26.31
CA ALA A 420 3.46 1.55 -25.73
C ALA A 420 2.43 2.68 -25.86
N TYR A 421 1.70 2.73 -26.98
CA TYR A 421 0.61 3.70 -27.16
C TYR A 421 -0.57 3.41 -26.23
N THR A 422 -0.99 2.16 -26.09
CA THR A 422 -2.08 1.77 -25.18
C THR A 422 -1.69 2.00 -23.72
N GLU A 423 -0.49 1.63 -23.31
CA GLU A 423 0.02 1.81 -21.95
C GLU A 423 0.19 3.29 -21.62
N GLY A 424 0.73 4.08 -22.56
CA GLY A 424 0.77 5.54 -22.44
C GLY A 424 -0.62 6.19 -22.41
N SER A 425 -1.61 5.63 -23.11
CA SER A 425 -2.99 6.12 -23.06
C SER A 425 -3.70 5.78 -21.75
N ILE A 426 -3.47 4.59 -21.21
CA ILE A 426 -4.00 4.15 -19.91
C ILE A 426 -3.39 4.98 -18.79
N SER A 427 -2.06 5.12 -18.77
CA SER A 427 -1.36 5.94 -17.77
C SER A 427 -1.81 7.41 -17.82
N ARG A 428 -2.02 7.97 -19.02
CA ARG A 428 -2.57 9.33 -19.17
C ARG A 428 -4.02 9.43 -18.70
N GLN A 429 -4.83 8.40 -18.91
CA GLN A 429 -6.20 8.35 -18.40
C GLN A 429 -6.22 8.25 -16.87
N GLU A 430 -5.36 7.42 -16.27
CA GLU A 430 -5.20 7.33 -14.82
C GLU A 430 -4.73 8.66 -14.21
N GLU A 431 -3.82 9.37 -14.88
CA GLU A 431 -3.38 10.70 -14.47
C GLU A 431 -4.53 11.72 -14.54
N ILE A 432 -5.32 11.71 -15.61
CA ILE A 432 -6.52 12.55 -15.75
C ILE A 432 -7.56 12.23 -14.67
N ASP A 433 -7.83 10.96 -14.41
CA ASP A 433 -8.79 10.53 -13.38
C ASP A 433 -8.31 10.96 -11.98
N ASN A 434 -7.02 10.84 -11.70
CA ASN A 434 -6.42 11.27 -10.43
C ASN A 434 -6.46 12.80 -10.28
N LEU A 435 -6.16 13.56 -11.34
CA LEU A 435 -6.28 15.01 -11.36
C LEU A 435 -7.74 15.46 -11.20
N THR A 436 -8.69 14.75 -11.81
CA THR A 436 -10.12 15.04 -11.69
C THR A 436 -10.59 14.83 -10.25
N ARG A 437 -10.23 13.71 -9.61
CA ARG A 437 -10.51 13.48 -8.17
C ARG A 437 -9.87 14.53 -7.28
N LYS A 438 -8.64 14.97 -7.58
CA LYS A 438 -7.97 16.05 -6.83
C LYS A 438 -8.67 17.40 -7.00
N ASN A 439 -9.15 17.71 -8.19
CA ASN A 439 -9.90 18.94 -8.43
C ASN A 439 -11.28 18.89 -7.75
N GLU A 440 -12.01 17.79 -7.85
CA GLU A 440 -13.31 17.62 -7.18
C GLU A 440 -13.18 17.75 -5.66
N THR A 441 -12.16 17.14 -5.06
CA THR A 441 -11.86 17.28 -3.63
C THR A 441 -11.46 18.70 -3.24
N ALA A 442 -10.67 19.40 -4.07
CA ALA A 442 -10.30 20.80 -3.83
C ALA A 442 -11.49 21.76 -3.97
N GLU A 443 -12.36 21.58 -4.96
CA GLU A 443 -13.58 22.38 -5.14
C GLU A 443 -14.54 22.19 -3.96
N PHE A 444 -14.65 20.95 -3.47
CA PHE A 444 -15.46 20.62 -2.32
C PHE A 444 -14.92 21.25 -1.02
N GLU A 445 -13.61 21.15 -0.76
CA GLU A 445 -12.98 21.81 0.40
C GLU A 445 -13.11 23.34 0.32
N LEU A 446 -13.02 23.93 -0.87
CA LEU A 446 -13.27 25.36 -1.08
C LEU A 446 -14.73 25.74 -0.75
N ALA A 447 -15.71 24.92 -1.19
CA ALA A 447 -17.11 25.14 -0.90
C ALA A 447 -17.41 25.04 0.61
N LYS A 448 -16.81 24.05 1.29
CA LYS A 448 -16.88 23.89 2.74
C LYS A 448 -16.29 25.08 3.48
N ALA A 449 -15.11 25.56 3.07
CA ALA A 449 -14.47 26.72 3.68
C ALA A 449 -15.30 28.01 3.49
N LYS A 450 -15.91 28.21 2.31
CA LYS A 450 -16.85 29.32 2.08
C LYS A 450 -18.07 29.23 3.00
N GLN A 451 -18.67 28.05 3.13
CA GLN A 451 -19.83 27.85 3.98
C GLN A 451 -19.50 28.05 5.47
N GLN A 452 -18.33 27.58 5.94
CA GLN A 452 -17.85 27.83 7.30
C GLN A 452 -17.66 29.33 7.58
N ARG A 453 -17.18 30.10 6.59
CA ARG A 453 -17.04 31.55 6.72
C ARG A 453 -18.39 32.26 6.89
N ILE A 454 -19.41 31.85 6.14
CA ILE A 454 -20.79 32.35 6.28
C ILE A 454 -21.34 32.03 7.68
N ILE A 455 -21.16 30.79 8.15
CA ILE A 455 -21.59 30.39 9.50
C ILE A 455 -20.91 31.25 10.57
N PHE A 456 -19.61 31.51 10.43
CA PHE A 456 -18.87 32.37 11.36
C PHE A 456 -19.42 33.81 11.40
N GLU A 457 -19.77 34.37 10.25
CA GLU A 457 -20.42 35.69 10.18
C GLU A 457 -21.80 35.70 10.85
N CYS A 458 -22.61 34.66 10.62
CA CYS A 458 -23.91 34.49 11.29
C CYS A 458 -23.77 34.33 12.82
N GLN A 459 -22.78 33.56 13.29
CA GLN A 459 -22.49 33.38 14.72
C GLN A 459 -22.13 34.72 15.37
N ARG A 460 -21.23 35.47 14.75
CA ARG A 460 -20.83 36.79 15.25
C ARG A 460 -22.01 37.77 15.31
N ASN A 461 -22.91 37.73 14.34
CA ASN A 461 -24.12 38.55 14.35
C ASN A 461 -25.05 38.19 15.52
N VAL A 462 -25.22 36.90 15.81
CA VAL A 462 -26.00 36.42 16.97
C VAL A 462 -25.36 36.87 18.28
N GLU A 463 -24.03 36.74 18.42
CA GLU A 463 -23.31 37.19 19.64
C GLU A 463 -23.48 38.69 19.91
N VAL A 464 -23.40 39.52 18.87
CA VAL A 464 -23.61 40.98 19.00
C VAL A 464 -25.04 41.27 19.46
N LEU A 465 -26.05 40.65 18.85
CA LEU A 465 -27.46 40.85 19.22
C LEU A 465 -27.77 40.30 20.62
N GLU A 466 -27.12 39.22 21.06
CA GLU A 466 -27.25 38.70 22.42
C GLU A 466 -26.70 39.68 23.46
N LYS A 467 -25.54 40.29 23.18
CA LYS A 467 -24.97 41.32 24.03
C LYS A 467 -25.87 42.55 24.11
N ASP A 468 -26.36 43.05 22.98
CA ASP A 468 -27.27 44.20 22.94
C ASP A 468 -28.56 43.90 23.74
N ARG A 469 -29.09 42.68 23.64
CA ARG A 469 -30.25 42.23 24.43
C ARG A 469 -29.95 42.27 25.94
N THR A 470 -28.78 41.80 26.36
CA THR A 470 -28.41 41.82 27.79
C THR A 470 -28.24 43.24 28.32
N ASP A 471 -27.66 44.14 27.54
CA ASP A 471 -27.44 45.53 27.93
C ASP A 471 -28.77 46.29 28.06
N VAL A 472 -29.69 46.14 27.09
CA VAL A 472 -31.02 46.77 27.14
C VAL A 472 -31.88 46.18 28.26
N LYS A 473 -31.80 44.86 28.51
CA LYS A 473 -32.53 44.23 29.62
C LYS A 473 -32.08 44.78 30.97
N LYS A 474 -30.77 45.01 31.13
CA LYS A 474 -30.21 45.64 32.33
C LYS A 474 -30.69 47.09 32.48
N GLU A 475 -30.73 47.86 31.39
CA GLU A 475 -31.29 49.22 31.40
C GLU A 475 -32.76 49.24 31.87
N ILE A 476 -33.58 48.30 31.41
CA ILE A 476 -34.99 48.17 31.84
C ILE A 476 -35.07 47.81 33.33
N GLU A 477 -34.22 46.92 33.82
CA GLU A 477 -34.17 46.51 35.23
C GLU A 477 -33.83 47.70 36.13
N ASP A 478 -32.74 48.42 35.82
CA ASP A 478 -32.29 49.61 36.55
C ASP A 478 -33.39 50.70 36.59
N VAL A 479 -34.06 50.96 35.47
CA VAL A 479 -35.15 51.95 35.39
C VAL A 479 -36.39 51.47 36.16
N SER A 480 -36.68 50.16 36.15
CA SER A 480 -37.82 49.59 36.88
C SER A 480 -37.64 49.66 38.39
N GLU A 481 -36.42 49.45 38.88
CA GLU A 481 -36.05 49.60 40.29
C GLU A 481 -36.22 51.06 40.72
N PHE A 482 -35.71 52.01 39.92
CA PHE A 482 -35.90 53.44 40.17
C PHE A 482 -37.39 53.84 40.24
N LEU A 483 -38.23 53.35 39.33
CA LEU A 483 -39.67 53.63 39.36
C LEU A 483 -40.36 53.08 40.61
N SER A 484 -40.01 51.86 41.03
CA SER A 484 -40.52 51.23 42.25
C SER A 484 -40.18 52.04 43.51
N GLU A 485 -38.94 52.54 43.60
CA GLU A 485 -38.53 53.43 44.69
C GLU A 485 -39.34 54.72 44.71
N GLN A 486 -39.57 55.34 43.55
CA GLN A 486 -40.33 56.59 43.45
C GLN A 486 -41.82 56.41 43.77
N ASP A 487 -42.42 55.27 43.43
CA ASP A 487 -43.80 54.96 43.81
C ASP A 487 -43.97 54.80 45.32
N GLN A 488 -43.02 54.14 46.00
CA GLN A 488 -43.01 54.06 47.47
C GLN A 488 -42.90 55.46 48.11
N VAL A 489 -42.08 56.34 47.54
CA VAL A 489 -41.95 57.73 48.01
C VAL A 489 -43.26 58.50 47.81
N LYS A 490 -43.93 58.32 46.66
CA LYS A 490 -45.21 58.95 46.34
C LYS A 490 -46.33 58.50 47.28
N ASP A 491 -46.47 57.20 47.52
CA ASP A 491 -47.45 56.66 48.47
C ASP A 491 -47.26 57.23 49.88
N ALA A 492 -46.00 57.35 50.30
CA ALA A 492 -45.68 57.92 51.59
C ALA A 492 -45.96 59.44 51.65
N ILE A 493 -45.87 60.17 50.52
CA ILE A 493 -46.29 61.57 50.41
C ILE A 493 -47.82 61.66 50.51
N ASP A 494 -48.55 60.85 49.74
CA ASP A 494 -50.01 60.86 49.72
C ASP A 494 -50.61 60.51 51.08
N LYS A 495 -50.03 59.54 51.79
CA LYS A 495 -50.41 59.21 53.16
C LYS A 495 -50.23 60.39 54.12
N SER A 496 -49.13 61.14 53.97
CA SER A 496 -48.86 62.34 54.78
C SER A 496 -49.83 63.49 54.45
N VAL A 497 -50.08 63.74 53.17
CA VAL A 497 -50.99 64.79 52.69
C VAL A 497 -52.42 64.48 53.12
N ASN A 498 -52.89 63.24 52.96
CA ASN A 498 -54.22 62.82 53.38
C ASN A 498 -54.43 62.98 54.90
N LYS A 499 -53.41 62.66 55.71
CA LYS A 499 -53.45 62.88 57.17
C LYS A 499 -53.59 64.37 57.52
N GLN A 500 -52.84 65.24 56.83
CA GLN A 500 -52.92 66.68 57.05
C GLN A 500 -54.25 67.29 56.57
N ILE A 501 -54.80 66.81 55.45
CA ILE A 501 -56.12 67.23 54.96
C ILE A 501 -57.23 66.77 55.90
N LEU A 502 -57.14 65.55 56.45
CA LEU A 502 -58.10 65.07 57.45
C LEU A 502 -58.09 65.99 58.69
N GLY A 503 -56.90 66.37 59.17
CA GLY A 503 -56.75 67.36 60.24
C GLY A 503 -57.40 68.70 59.91
N LEU A 504 -57.19 69.21 58.69
CA LEU A 504 -57.82 70.45 58.22
C LEU A 504 -59.35 70.33 58.18
N LYS A 505 -59.89 69.21 57.70
CA LYS A 505 -61.34 68.95 57.68
C LYS A 505 -61.94 68.97 59.08
N ILE A 506 -61.26 68.36 60.06
CA ILE A 506 -61.67 68.38 61.47
C ILE A 506 -61.70 69.81 62.02
N ILE A 507 -60.70 70.63 61.69
CA ILE A 507 -60.67 72.03 62.13
C ILE A 507 -61.85 72.82 61.53
N ILE A 508 -62.14 72.62 60.25
CA ILE A 508 -63.27 73.30 59.57
C ILE A 508 -64.60 72.88 60.18
N THR A 509 -64.82 71.59 60.46
CA THR A 509 -66.07 71.13 61.09
C THR A 509 -66.24 71.67 62.51
N ILE A 510 -65.17 71.74 63.30
CA ILE A 510 -65.20 72.37 64.64
C ILE A 510 -65.57 73.86 64.52
N ALA A 511 -64.95 74.61 63.60
CA ALA A 511 -65.27 76.02 63.37
C ALA A 511 -66.73 76.22 62.97
N SER A 512 -67.27 75.35 62.11
CA SER A 512 -68.68 75.39 61.70
C SER A 512 -69.64 75.06 62.84
N LEU A 513 -69.29 74.13 63.74
CA LEU A 513 -70.10 73.83 64.93
C LEU A 513 -70.14 75.03 65.90
N ILE A 514 -69.00 75.70 66.09
CA ILE A 514 -68.94 76.95 66.87
C ILE A 514 -69.83 78.02 66.23
N ALA A 515 -69.81 78.15 64.90
CA ALA A 515 -70.67 79.08 64.18
C ALA A 515 -72.17 78.78 64.35
N ILE A 516 -72.58 77.51 64.41
CA ILE A 516 -73.96 77.10 64.73
C ILE A 516 -74.32 77.52 66.16
N GLY A 517 -73.43 77.32 67.13
CA GLY A 517 -73.63 77.81 68.49
C GLY A 517 -73.84 79.32 68.54
N LEU A 518 -73.04 80.08 67.78
CA LEU A 518 -73.22 81.53 67.62
C LEU A 518 -74.57 81.87 66.96
N ALA A 519 -74.99 81.10 65.96
CA ALA A 519 -76.24 81.31 65.24
C ALA A 519 -77.46 81.22 66.17
N VAL A 520 -77.47 80.23 67.07
CA VAL A 520 -78.53 80.09 68.10
C VAL A 520 -78.54 81.28 69.06
N TYR A 521 -77.36 81.77 69.46
CA TYR A 521 -77.24 82.95 70.32
C TYR A 521 -77.76 84.22 69.64
N ILE A 522 -77.45 84.43 68.35
CA ILE A 522 -77.95 85.57 67.57
C ILE A 522 -79.47 85.47 67.36
N GLY A 523 -79.96 84.25 67.09
CA GLY A 523 -81.38 83.98 66.87
C GLY A 523 -82.25 84.31 68.07
N THR A 524 -81.76 84.01 69.28
CA THR A 524 -82.50 84.24 70.53
C THR A 524 -82.45 85.70 71.01
N ASN A 525 -81.32 86.40 70.83
CA ASN A 525 -81.12 87.74 71.42
C ASN A 525 -81.37 88.91 70.47
N TYR A 526 -81.22 88.72 69.16
CA TYR A 526 -81.27 89.82 68.19
C TYR A 526 -82.38 89.65 67.16
N SER A 527 -82.37 88.54 66.42
CA SER A 527 -83.32 88.31 65.32
C SER A 527 -83.36 86.83 64.95
N GLU A 528 -84.54 86.23 65.02
CA GLU A 528 -84.76 84.82 64.66
C GLU A 528 -84.36 84.53 63.21
N VAL A 529 -84.63 85.46 62.29
CA VAL A 529 -84.31 85.30 60.85
C VAL A 529 -82.80 85.23 60.62
N LEU A 530 -82.02 86.09 61.29
CA LEU A 530 -80.55 86.08 61.15
C LEU A 530 -79.92 84.83 61.78
N GLY A 531 -80.48 84.33 62.88
CA GLY A 531 -80.06 83.06 63.49
C GLY A 531 -80.29 81.86 62.57
N ILE A 532 -81.45 81.78 61.92
CA ILE A 532 -81.76 80.69 60.99
C ILE A 532 -80.83 80.72 59.78
N ILE A 533 -80.60 81.90 59.17
CA ILE A 533 -79.71 82.02 58.00
C ILE A 533 -78.28 81.57 58.34
N THR A 534 -77.74 81.97 59.49
CA THR A 534 -76.38 81.61 59.91
C THR A 534 -76.24 80.12 60.25
N ALA A 535 -77.27 79.52 60.86
CA ALA A 535 -77.31 78.06 61.10
C ALA A 535 -77.38 77.27 59.79
N VAL A 536 -78.23 77.69 58.84
CA VAL A 536 -78.37 77.02 57.54
C VAL A 536 -77.07 77.08 56.75
N ILE A 537 -76.38 78.23 56.71
CA ILE A 537 -75.08 78.35 56.05
C ILE A 537 -74.04 77.42 56.68
N SER A 538 -73.99 77.34 58.01
CA SER A 538 -73.00 76.50 58.72
C SER A 538 -73.26 75.00 58.54
N ILE A 539 -74.53 74.58 58.59
CA ILE A 539 -74.95 73.20 58.28
C ILE A 539 -74.63 72.88 56.82
N PHE A 540 -74.87 73.81 55.90
CA PHE A 540 -74.53 73.65 54.49
C PHE A 540 -73.01 73.46 54.31
N ILE A 541 -72.16 74.22 55.01
CA ILE A 541 -70.69 74.03 55.00
C ILE A 541 -70.31 72.63 55.53
N ILE A 542 -70.93 72.16 56.61
CA ILE A 542 -70.67 70.82 57.16
C ILE A 542 -71.06 69.73 56.14
N ILE A 543 -72.26 69.82 55.56
CA ILE A 543 -72.73 68.89 54.54
C ILE A 543 -71.76 68.89 53.35
N LEU A 544 -71.31 70.06 52.89
CA LEU A 544 -70.32 70.17 51.82
C LEU A 544 -68.96 69.56 52.16
N THR A 545 -68.51 69.60 53.42
CA THR A 545 -67.24 68.98 53.82
C THR A 545 -67.30 67.44 53.93
N ILE A 546 -68.49 66.90 54.20
CA ILE A 546 -68.75 65.45 54.35
C ILE A 546 -69.11 64.82 52.99
N TRP A 547 -70.01 65.45 52.23
CA TRP A 547 -70.37 65.04 50.88
C TRP A 547 -69.35 65.56 49.87
N ASN A 548 -68.19 64.90 49.91
CA ASN A 548 -67.14 64.98 48.92
C ASN A 548 -67.69 64.58 47.52
N LYS A 549 -68.13 65.57 46.73
CA LYS A 549 -68.09 65.53 45.25
C LYS A 549 -67.57 66.88 44.75
N ASP A 550 -66.49 66.83 43.99
CA ASP A 550 -65.55 67.92 43.68
C ASP A 550 -66.10 69.07 42.79
N GLU A 551 -67.42 69.28 42.70
CA GLU A 551 -68.01 70.17 41.69
C GLU A 551 -68.47 71.55 42.21
N ILE A 552 -68.26 71.88 43.49
CA ILE A 552 -68.67 73.17 44.06
C ILE A 552 -67.45 74.07 44.30
N LYS A 553 -67.44 75.30 43.75
CA LYS A 553 -66.28 76.24 43.74
C LYS A 553 -65.59 76.51 45.09
N ILE A 554 -66.26 76.30 46.22
CA ILE A 554 -65.70 76.43 47.58
C ILE A 554 -64.71 75.27 47.90
N LEU A 555 -64.81 74.11 47.23
CA LEU A 555 -63.82 73.02 47.30
C LEU A 555 -62.46 73.37 46.66
N SER A 556 -62.37 74.49 45.92
CA SER A 556 -61.09 74.93 45.33
C SER A 556 -60.00 75.24 46.37
N LEU A 557 -60.37 75.56 47.61
CA LEU A 557 -59.42 75.80 48.71
C LEU A 557 -58.80 74.49 49.23
N ILE A 558 -59.58 73.42 49.39
CA ILE A 558 -59.09 72.11 49.83
C ILE A 558 -58.24 71.47 48.73
N SER A 559 -58.64 71.57 47.47
CA SER A 559 -57.85 71.06 46.34
C SER A 559 -56.55 71.87 46.15
N LYS A 560 -56.58 73.20 46.31
CA LYS A 560 -55.36 74.04 46.34
C LYS A 560 -54.45 73.71 47.54
N ALA A 561 -55.02 73.51 48.73
CA ALA A 561 -54.26 73.12 49.93
C ALA A 561 -53.62 71.74 49.76
N ARG A 562 -54.35 70.77 49.19
CA ARG A 562 -53.82 69.45 48.82
C ARG A 562 -52.62 69.59 47.88
N LYS A 563 -52.77 70.39 46.82
CA LYS A 563 -51.70 70.62 45.85
C LYS A 563 -50.47 71.31 46.47
N ALA A 564 -50.68 72.30 47.34
CA ALA A 564 -49.60 72.99 48.05
C ALA A 564 -48.87 72.08 49.06
N LEU A 565 -49.61 71.27 49.82
CA LEU A 565 -49.05 70.31 50.76
C LEU A 565 -48.30 69.18 50.04
N PHE A 566 -48.84 68.69 48.92
CA PHE A 566 -48.16 67.73 48.05
C PHE A 566 -46.85 68.31 47.51
N ASN A 567 -46.85 69.53 46.97
CA ASN A 567 -45.63 70.19 46.49
C ASN A 567 -44.58 70.40 47.60
N ARG A 568 -45.03 70.73 48.82
CA ARG A 568 -44.13 70.89 49.97
C ARG A 568 -43.50 69.56 50.40
N GLN A 569 -44.30 68.50 50.49
CA GLN A 569 -43.82 67.15 50.82
C GLN A 569 -42.95 66.56 49.71
N ALA A 570 -43.29 66.82 48.43
CA ALA A 570 -42.50 66.42 47.27
C ALA A 570 -41.11 67.08 47.28
N ASN A 571 -41.02 68.38 47.55
CA ASN A 571 -39.74 69.07 47.69
C ASN A 571 -38.90 68.55 48.87
N LEU A 572 -39.52 68.29 50.03
CA LEU A 572 -38.82 67.74 51.20
C LEU A 572 -38.24 66.35 50.93
N ARG A 573 -38.96 65.52 50.16
CA ARG A 573 -38.54 64.15 49.82
C ARG A 573 -37.86 64.05 48.46
N ARG A 574 -37.52 65.19 47.84
CA ARG A 574 -36.87 65.28 46.52
C ARG A 574 -37.59 64.52 45.40
N TYR A 575 -38.91 64.37 45.50
CA TYR A 575 -39.74 63.75 44.48
C TYR A 575 -40.00 64.74 43.34
N SER A 576 -39.78 64.31 42.09
CA SER A 576 -40.06 65.10 40.89
C SER A 576 -40.93 64.30 39.94
N ALA A 577 -42.14 64.80 39.69
CA ALA A 577 -43.07 64.16 38.76
C ALA A 577 -42.51 64.11 37.32
N GLU A 578 -41.77 65.14 36.90
CA GLU A 578 -41.13 65.19 35.57
C GLU A 578 -40.06 64.10 35.41
N LYS A 579 -39.27 63.82 36.45
CA LYS A 579 -38.27 62.74 36.40
C LYS A 579 -38.90 61.35 36.33
N VAL A 580 -40.01 61.14 37.02
CA VAL A 580 -40.77 59.89 36.96
C VAL A 580 -41.38 59.71 35.58
N GLU A 581 -42.01 60.75 35.02
CA GLU A 581 -42.59 60.69 33.68
C GLU A 581 -41.53 60.45 32.60
N TYR A 582 -40.35 61.08 32.74
CA TYR A 582 -39.20 60.81 31.87
C TYR A 582 -38.71 59.36 31.98
N ALA A 583 -38.58 58.83 33.19
CA ALA A 583 -38.18 57.44 33.41
C ALA A 583 -39.20 56.42 32.87
N VAL A 584 -40.51 56.71 32.96
CA VAL A 584 -41.56 55.89 32.34
C VAL A 584 -41.39 55.87 30.81
N ARG A 585 -41.21 57.03 30.18
CA ARG A 585 -40.99 57.10 28.72
C ARG A 585 -39.67 56.43 28.30
N GLN A 586 -38.62 56.54 29.11
CA GLN A 586 -37.35 55.85 28.87
C GLN A 586 -37.55 54.34 28.92
N LYS A 587 -38.29 53.83 29.92
CA LYS A 587 -38.61 52.41 30.04
C LYS A 587 -39.40 51.90 28.85
N GLU A 588 -40.47 52.59 28.45
CA GLU A 588 -41.29 52.24 27.28
C GLU A 588 -40.42 52.18 26.01
N SER A 589 -39.55 53.18 25.80
CA SER A 589 -38.62 53.18 24.66
C SER A 589 -37.60 52.03 24.72
N ALA A 590 -37.10 51.67 25.90
CA ALA A 590 -36.20 50.54 26.08
C ALA A 590 -36.90 49.19 25.85
N GLU A 591 -38.16 49.04 26.28
CA GLU A 591 -38.99 47.85 26.04
C GLU A 591 -39.30 47.66 24.55
N GLU A 592 -39.60 48.74 23.82
CA GLU A 592 -39.76 48.70 22.35
C GLU A 592 -38.46 48.28 21.65
N LYS A 593 -37.32 48.83 22.08
CA LYS A 593 -36.00 48.43 21.55
C LYS A 593 -35.70 46.96 21.83
N LEU A 594 -36.03 46.47 23.04
CA LEU A 594 -35.86 45.07 23.40
C LEU A 594 -36.70 44.15 22.50
N ALA A 595 -37.97 44.50 22.25
CA ALA A 595 -38.84 43.74 21.36
C ALA A 595 -38.28 43.64 19.94
N LEU A 596 -37.75 44.76 19.40
CA LEU A 596 -37.10 44.79 18.09
C LEU A 596 -35.81 43.94 18.05
N ILE A 597 -34.99 43.98 19.10
CA ILE A 597 -33.78 43.16 19.21
C ILE A 597 -34.14 41.68 19.28
N GLU A 598 -35.16 41.30 20.06
CA GLU A 598 -35.61 39.91 20.16
C GLU A 598 -36.16 39.36 18.84
N GLU A 599 -36.84 40.19 18.05
CA GLU A 599 -37.29 39.82 16.71
C GLU A 599 -36.11 39.57 15.76
N LYS A 600 -35.14 40.50 15.72
CA LYS A 600 -33.91 40.37 14.93
C LYS A 600 -33.08 39.15 15.33
N LEU A 601 -33.00 38.88 16.64
CA LEU A 601 -32.27 37.74 17.18
C LEU A 601 -32.95 36.40 16.82
N ARG A 602 -34.29 36.34 16.79
CA ARG A 602 -35.00 35.15 16.27
C ARG A 602 -34.74 34.93 14.79
N ALA A 603 -34.72 35.99 13.98
CA ALA A 603 -34.40 35.90 12.56
C ALA A 603 -32.96 35.41 12.34
N ALA A 604 -31.98 36.02 13.02
CA ALA A 604 -30.57 35.66 12.93
C ALA A 604 -30.29 34.22 13.38
N ARG A 605 -30.96 33.73 14.44
CA ARG A 605 -30.85 32.33 14.88
C ARG A 605 -31.42 31.34 13.86
N ARG A 606 -32.52 31.69 13.18
CA ARG A 606 -33.08 30.85 12.10
C ARG A 606 -32.13 30.77 10.91
N GLU A 607 -31.56 31.90 10.52
CA GLU A 607 -30.57 31.98 9.45
C GLU A 607 -29.32 31.15 9.78
N LEU A 608 -28.77 31.31 10.99
CA LEU A 608 -27.65 30.48 11.47
C LEU A 608 -27.97 28.98 11.42
N HIS A 609 -29.16 28.58 11.85
CA HIS A 609 -29.57 27.17 11.83
C HIS A 609 -29.74 26.62 10.40
N GLN A 610 -30.25 27.44 9.47
CA GLN A 610 -30.36 27.06 8.06
C GLN A 610 -28.99 26.91 7.40
N GLU A 611 -28.06 27.83 7.66
CA GLU A 611 -26.70 27.77 7.11
C GLU A 611 -25.86 26.65 7.74
N SER A 612 -26.06 26.33 9.02
CA SER A 612 -25.40 25.19 9.67
C SER A 612 -25.90 23.85 9.13
N ALA A 613 -27.22 23.71 8.88
CA ALA A 613 -27.80 22.49 8.33
C ALA A 613 -27.31 22.18 6.90
N LYS A 614 -26.86 23.19 6.14
CA LYS A 614 -26.21 22.97 4.84
C LYS A 614 -24.85 22.29 5.00
N LEU A 615 -24.12 22.56 6.08
CA LEU A 615 -22.82 21.93 6.37
C LEU A 615 -22.97 20.42 6.65
N ASP A 616 -24.02 20.03 7.37
CA ASP A 616 -24.28 18.62 7.69
C ASP A 616 -24.56 17.79 6.42
N ARG A 617 -25.19 18.40 5.39
CA ARG A 617 -25.36 17.75 4.08
C ARG A 617 -24.04 17.50 3.38
N PHE A 618 -23.12 18.47 3.40
CA PHE A 618 -21.77 18.27 2.86
C PHE A 618 -21.04 17.13 3.59
N SER A 619 -21.23 16.95 4.90
CA SER A 619 -20.59 15.85 5.64
C SER A 619 -21.13 14.45 5.26
N ALA A 620 -22.40 14.34 4.88
CA ALA A 620 -23.01 13.09 4.43
C ALA A 620 -22.49 12.67 3.04
N ASP A 621 -22.32 13.62 2.11
CA ASP A 621 -21.84 13.33 0.76
C ASP A 621 -20.38 12.82 0.74
N ILE A 622 -19.54 13.23 1.68
CA ILE A 622 -18.15 12.72 1.84
C ILE A 622 -18.13 11.23 2.16
N SER A 623 -19.04 10.77 3.03
CA SER A 623 -19.09 9.35 3.41
C SER A 623 -19.47 8.43 2.25
N ILE A 624 -20.17 8.98 1.25
CA ILE A 624 -20.60 8.29 0.04
C ILE A 624 -19.48 8.33 -1.03
N LEU A 625 -18.65 9.37 -1.06
CA LEU A 625 -17.52 9.49 -1.98
C LEU A 625 -16.27 8.72 -1.54
N GLN A 626 -16.16 8.37 -0.26
CA GLN A 626 -15.05 7.60 0.32
C GLN A 626 -15.31 6.09 0.40
N SER A 627 -16.56 5.65 0.18
CA SER A 627 -16.97 4.25 0.04
C SER A 627 -16.94 3.82 -1.42
#